data_AF-A0A9Q0YIC7-F1
#
_entry.id   AF-A0A9Q0YIC7-F1
#
_cell.length_a   1.000
_cell.length_b   1.000
_cell.length_c   1.000
_cell.angle_alpha   90.00
_cell.angle_beta   90.00
_cell.angle_gamma   90.00
#
_symmetry.space_group_name_H-M   'P 1'
#
loop_
_entity.id
_entity.type
_entity.pdbx_description
1 polymer ?
#
loop_
_entity_poly.entity_id
_entity_poly.type
_entity_poly.pdbx_seq_one_letter_code
_entity_poly.pdbx_strand_id
1 'polypeptide(L)'
;MILVFAQLLCGFTYVIRFFGVANNFYHFASFLLTYWPLIVSVSLLCLLTSVRQWLHNKDHYDGSSQWWTVLSESSVSRRFQPFAFSTFRPPKSYYFIFFCLVAFVNISMQIVHVILATGYSKHKMVYVYHFFELATSIHSTWFFSIFCYYLFLQRIALEVHFDDLLWFVKTNAGDIVKCRPRLNACFKDYLRLRQLVRPWITLVICSTTFGLAVHIAWNYKALGTDDNGGNYVTVSPLPHFPITNLTAAKKSDFYFLNTLIFVDKLSVLLLALLAVGGSDVNYIWRRYVFTLNVMRSSRHEKFWDKLSKSMKKFNLDTSSDTIIDLLLPVLLLALGILGISNFDF
;
A
#
# COMPACT_ATOMS: atom_id res chain seq x y z
N MET A 1 -12.00 -13.43 4.77
CA MET A 1 -11.46 -14.77 5.13
C MET A 1 -11.20 -15.63 3.90
N ILE A 2 -12.22 -15.92 3.08
CA ILE A 2 -12.08 -16.74 1.85
C ILE A 2 -10.97 -16.21 0.93
N LEU A 3 -10.94 -14.91 0.68
CA LEU A 3 -9.92 -14.29 -0.16
C LEU A 3 -8.49 -14.51 0.37
N VAL A 4 -8.28 -14.32 1.68
CA VAL A 4 -6.98 -14.53 2.32
C VAL A 4 -6.57 -15.99 2.23
N PHE A 5 -7.51 -16.92 2.40
CA PHE A 5 -7.23 -18.35 2.27
C PHE A 5 -6.85 -18.74 0.83
N ALA A 6 -7.62 -18.28 -0.15
CA ALA A 6 -7.34 -18.50 -1.58
C ALA A 6 -5.98 -17.93 -1.97
N GLN A 7 -5.66 -16.73 -1.46
CA GLN A 7 -4.34 -16.16 -1.58
C GLN A 7 -3.31 -17.09 -0.93
N LEU A 8 -3.35 -17.35 0.38
CA LEU A 8 -2.35 -18.19 1.05
C LEU A 8 -2.09 -19.53 0.35
N LEU A 9 -3.13 -20.15 -0.23
CA LEU A 9 -2.99 -21.36 -1.05
C LEU A 9 -2.18 -21.13 -2.34
N CYS A 10 -2.45 -20.05 -3.09
CA CYS A 10 -1.64 -19.63 -4.23
C CYS A 10 -0.19 -19.34 -3.81
N GLY A 11 0.01 -18.64 -2.68
CA GLY A 11 1.35 -18.37 -2.14
C GLY A 11 2.11 -19.66 -1.81
N PHE A 12 1.45 -20.58 -1.11
CA PHE A 12 2.04 -21.85 -0.69
C PHE A 12 2.38 -22.77 -1.86
N THR A 13 1.47 -22.89 -2.84
CA THR A 13 1.72 -23.66 -4.07
C THR A 13 2.88 -23.09 -4.87
N TYR A 14 3.04 -21.76 -4.89
CA TYR A 14 4.19 -21.11 -5.50
C TYR A 14 5.49 -21.42 -4.75
N VAL A 15 5.50 -21.28 -3.42
CA VAL A 15 6.67 -21.62 -2.59
C VAL A 15 7.12 -23.06 -2.83
N ILE A 16 6.21 -24.03 -2.80
CA ILE A 16 6.55 -25.45 -3.05
C ILE A 16 7.22 -25.64 -4.42
N ARG A 17 6.78 -24.90 -5.45
CA ARG A 17 7.30 -25.06 -6.82
C ARG A 17 8.67 -24.41 -7.05
N PHE A 18 8.95 -23.32 -6.35
CA PHE A 18 10.08 -22.44 -6.67
C PHE A 18 11.13 -22.32 -5.57
N PHE A 19 10.82 -22.73 -4.34
CA PHE A 19 11.76 -22.68 -3.23
C PHE A 19 12.89 -23.71 -3.39
N GLY A 20 14.14 -23.29 -3.15
CA GLY A 20 15.32 -24.17 -3.18
C GLY A 20 15.92 -24.43 -4.56
N VAL A 21 15.38 -23.86 -5.64
CA VAL A 21 15.93 -24.00 -7.00
C VAL A 21 16.70 -22.73 -7.38
N ALA A 22 18.03 -22.81 -7.48
CA ALA A 22 18.92 -21.66 -7.71
C ALA A 22 18.52 -20.82 -8.95
N ASN A 23 18.16 -21.48 -10.06
CA ASN A 23 17.72 -20.81 -11.30
C ASN A 23 16.37 -20.09 -11.18
N ASN A 24 15.61 -20.34 -10.11
CA ASN A 24 14.29 -19.76 -9.87
C ASN A 24 14.30 -18.66 -8.80
N PHE A 25 15.46 -18.27 -8.27
CA PHE A 25 15.55 -17.26 -7.21
C PHE A 25 14.90 -15.93 -7.60
N TYR A 26 15.09 -15.46 -8.84
CA TYR A 26 14.47 -14.22 -9.32
C TYR A 26 12.93 -14.32 -9.40
N HIS A 27 12.40 -15.45 -9.85
CA HIS A 27 10.96 -15.71 -9.86
C HIS A 27 10.39 -15.78 -8.44
N PHE A 28 11.09 -16.50 -7.56
CA PHE A 28 10.75 -16.61 -6.15
C PHE A 28 10.76 -15.26 -5.43
N ALA A 29 11.84 -14.48 -5.58
CA ALA A 29 11.97 -13.15 -5.00
C ALA A 29 10.92 -12.19 -5.58
N SER A 30 10.72 -12.18 -6.90
CA SER A 30 9.71 -11.35 -7.55
C SER A 30 8.30 -11.66 -7.04
N PHE A 31 7.90 -12.93 -6.99
CA PHE A 31 6.55 -13.27 -6.54
C PHE A 31 6.40 -13.08 -5.02
N LEU A 32 7.25 -13.69 -4.20
CA LEU A 32 7.08 -13.75 -2.74
C LEU A 32 7.37 -12.42 -2.04
N LEU A 33 8.36 -11.67 -2.50
CA LEU A 33 8.78 -10.43 -1.83
C LEU A 33 8.13 -9.19 -2.44
N THR A 34 7.56 -9.27 -3.64
CA THR A 34 7.09 -8.08 -4.37
C THR A 34 5.62 -8.09 -4.72
N TYR A 35 5.06 -9.23 -5.12
CA TYR A 35 3.67 -9.36 -5.56
C TYR A 35 2.78 -9.85 -4.43
N TRP A 36 3.23 -10.90 -3.74
CA TRP A 36 2.55 -11.51 -2.60
C TRP A 36 2.19 -10.54 -1.49
N PRO A 37 3.14 -9.71 -0.98
CA PRO A 37 2.85 -8.85 0.15
C PRO A 37 1.86 -7.77 -0.21
N LEU A 38 1.92 -7.22 -1.42
CA LEU A 38 0.99 -6.18 -1.90
C LEU A 38 -0.45 -6.71 -1.96
N ILE A 39 -0.62 -7.89 -2.56
CA ILE A 39 -1.94 -8.51 -2.76
C ILE A 39 -2.57 -8.98 -1.47
N VAL A 40 -1.78 -9.57 -0.57
CA VAL A 40 -2.29 -10.09 0.69
C VAL A 40 -2.46 -9.00 1.73
N SER A 41 -1.66 -7.92 1.68
CA SER A 41 -1.63 -6.90 2.73
C SER A 41 -3.01 -6.36 3.10
N VAL A 42 -3.81 -5.95 2.11
CA VAL A 42 -5.11 -5.32 2.36
C VAL A 42 -6.10 -6.33 2.93
N SER A 43 -6.18 -7.52 2.34
CA SER A 43 -7.07 -8.59 2.80
C SER A 43 -6.70 -9.08 4.20
N LEU A 44 -5.40 -9.18 4.49
CA LEU A 44 -4.87 -9.53 5.80
C LEU A 44 -5.15 -8.44 6.82
N LEU A 45 -4.94 -7.15 6.49
CA LEU A 45 -5.27 -6.04 7.36
C LEU A 45 -6.75 -6.05 7.73
N CYS A 46 -7.65 -6.18 6.75
CA CYS A 46 -9.08 -6.29 6.99
C CYS A 46 -9.39 -7.49 7.90
N LEU A 47 -8.84 -8.67 7.61
CA LEU A 47 -9.03 -9.87 8.44
C LEU A 47 -8.53 -9.66 9.88
N LEU A 48 -7.33 -9.12 10.05
CA LEU A 48 -6.74 -8.86 11.37
C LEU A 48 -7.59 -7.88 12.16
N THR A 49 -8.12 -6.83 11.53
CA THR A 49 -9.04 -5.91 12.21
C THR A 49 -10.34 -6.59 12.61
N SER A 50 -10.94 -7.41 11.74
CA SER A 50 -12.17 -8.13 12.06
C SER A 50 -11.97 -9.15 13.19
N VAL A 51 -10.89 -9.92 13.15
CA VAL A 51 -10.54 -10.90 14.20
C VAL A 51 -10.29 -10.19 15.52
N ARG A 52 -9.51 -9.10 15.52
CA ARG A 52 -9.24 -8.32 16.73
C ARG A 52 -10.51 -7.70 17.30
N GLN A 53 -11.37 -7.14 16.46
CA GLN A 53 -12.67 -6.61 16.90
C GLN A 53 -13.54 -7.69 17.52
N TRP A 54 -13.61 -8.88 16.91
CA TRP A 54 -14.36 -10.01 17.44
C TRP A 54 -13.81 -10.49 18.80
N LEU A 55 -12.49 -10.61 18.94
CA LEU A 55 -11.84 -11.03 20.18
C LEU A 55 -12.05 -10.02 21.32
N HIS A 56 -11.96 -8.72 21.02
CA HIS A 56 -12.09 -7.66 22.03
C HIS A 56 -13.52 -7.19 22.30
N ASN A 57 -14.52 -7.64 21.54
CA ASN A 57 -15.92 -7.26 21.77
C ASN A 57 -16.48 -7.75 23.13
N LYS A 58 -15.71 -8.57 23.86
CA LYS A 58 -16.08 -9.12 25.18
C LYS A 58 -15.58 -8.29 26.37
N ASP A 59 -14.59 -7.45 26.19
CA ASP A 59 -14.06 -6.60 27.26
C ASP A 59 -14.44 -5.15 27.00
N HIS A 60 -14.87 -4.43 28.05
CA HIS A 60 -15.27 -3.03 27.97
C HIS A 60 -14.29 -2.22 27.11
N TYR A 61 -14.85 -1.42 26.18
CA TYR A 61 -14.16 -0.50 25.27
C TYR A 61 -13.41 0.57 26.06
N ASP A 62 -12.34 0.18 26.75
CA ASP A 62 -11.45 1.09 27.43
C ASP A 62 -10.73 1.90 26.37
N GLY A 63 -10.78 3.23 26.52
CA GLY A 63 -10.46 4.27 25.54
C GLY A 63 -9.02 4.34 25.01
N SER A 64 -8.36 3.19 24.92
CA SER A 64 -7.10 2.91 24.25
C SER A 64 -7.16 3.24 22.74
N SER A 65 -6.09 3.87 22.26
CA SER A 65 -5.91 4.28 20.86
C SER A 65 -5.47 3.09 20.01
N GLN A 66 -6.37 2.13 19.82
CA GLN A 66 -6.06 0.91 19.08
C GLN A 66 -6.21 1.14 17.56
N TRP A 67 -5.23 0.73 16.76
CA TRP A 67 -5.26 0.90 15.29
C TRP A 67 -6.36 0.07 14.60
N TRP A 68 -6.75 -1.08 15.16
CA TRP A 68 -7.74 -1.96 14.54
C TRP A 68 -9.17 -1.44 14.59
N THR A 69 -9.45 -0.41 15.40
CA THR A 69 -10.74 0.26 15.37
C THR A 69 -10.86 1.20 14.17
N VAL A 70 -9.79 1.45 13.41
CA VAL A 70 -9.84 2.37 12.26
C VAL A 70 -10.88 1.96 11.23
N LEU A 71 -11.05 0.65 11.04
CA LEU A 71 -11.98 0.05 10.09
C LEU A 71 -13.35 -0.30 10.72
N SER A 72 -13.58 0.04 12.00
CA SER A 72 -14.87 -0.23 12.64
C SER A 72 -15.94 0.72 12.13
N GLU A 73 -17.16 0.23 11.95
CA GLU A 73 -18.31 1.03 11.50
C GLU A 73 -18.50 2.28 12.36
N SER A 74 -18.37 2.16 13.68
CA SER A 74 -18.46 3.27 14.64
C SER A 74 -17.39 4.34 14.44
N SER A 75 -16.16 3.96 14.11
CA SER A 75 -15.07 4.91 13.86
C SER A 75 -15.17 5.55 12.49
N VAL A 76 -15.74 4.83 11.53
CA VAL A 76 -16.05 5.29 10.17
C VAL A 76 -17.17 6.32 10.22
N SER A 77 -18.33 5.95 10.77
CA SER A 77 -19.50 6.83 10.85
C SER A 77 -19.18 8.14 11.56
N ARG A 78 -18.44 8.09 12.67
CA ARG A 78 -17.98 9.29 13.38
C ARG A 78 -17.08 10.18 12.52
N ARG A 79 -16.16 9.61 11.75
CA ARG A 79 -15.25 10.39 10.89
C ARG A 79 -15.92 10.94 9.65
N PHE A 80 -16.93 10.26 9.12
CA PHE A 80 -17.71 10.75 7.99
C PHE A 80 -18.85 11.68 8.39
N GLN A 81 -19.16 11.78 9.69
CA GLN A 81 -20.18 12.68 10.22
C GLN A 81 -20.03 14.13 9.74
N PRO A 82 -18.83 14.74 9.66
CA PRO A 82 -18.67 16.09 9.14
C PRO A 82 -19.19 16.25 7.70
N PHE A 83 -19.06 15.24 6.83
CA PHE A 83 -19.61 15.33 5.46
C PHE A 83 -21.14 15.30 5.41
N ALA A 84 -21.80 14.72 6.42
CA ALA A 84 -23.26 14.67 6.47
C ALA A 84 -23.88 16.00 6.91
N PHE A 85 -23.15 16.79 7.71
CA PHE A 85 -23.67 18.01 8.35
C PHE A 85 -23.03 19.31 7.88
N SER A 86 -21.93 19.26 7.13
CA SER A 86 -21.25 20.45 6.61
C SER A 86 -21.58 20.70 5.13
N THR A 87 -21.37 21.94 4.69
CA THR A 87 -21.37 22.33 3.28
C THR A 87 -20.23 21.69 2.47
N PHE A 88 -19.34 20.90 3.09
CA PHE A 88 -18.30 20.17 2.39
C PHE A 88 -18.91 19.01 1.60
N ARG A 89 -18.94 19.19 0.29
CA ARG A 89 -19.32 18.14 -0.64
C ARG A 89 -18.30 16.99 -0.52
N PRO A 90 -18.76 15.72 -0.50
CA PRO A 90 -17.84 14.60 -0.61
C PRO A 90 -16.94 14.79 -1.84
N PRO A 91 -15.70 14.24 -1.82
CA PRO A 91 -14.83 14.33 -2.97
C PRO A 91 -15.59 13.84 -4.20
N LYS A 92 -15.49 14.62 -5.29
CA LYS A 92 -16.30 14.40 -6.48
C LYS A 92 -16.11 12.97 -6.98
N SER A 93 -17.17 12.39 -7.56
CA SER A 93 -17.20 11.01 -8.08
C SER A 93 -16.06 10.68 -9.06
N TYR A 94 -15.45 11.67 -9.71
CA TYR A 94 -14.30 11.45 -10.57
C TYR A 94 -13.09 10.84 -9.86
N TYR A 95 -12.90 11.07 -8.55
CA TYR A 95 -11.82 10.41 -7.81
C TYR A 95 -12.08 8.92 -7.72
N PHE A 96 -13.29 8.50 -7.36
CA PHE A 96 -13.65 7.08 -7.34
C PHE A 96 -13.43 6.42 -8.71
N ILE A 97 -13.88 7.09 -9.78
CA ILE A 97 -13.67 6.61 -11.16
C ILE A 97 -12.19 6.46 -11.47
N PHE A 98 -11.34 7.40 -11.04
CA PHE A 98 -9.89 7.31 -11.22
C PHE A 98 -9.28 6.08 -10.54
N PHE A 99 -9.61 5.83 -9.26
CA PHE A 99 -9.12 4.64 -8.55
C PHE A 99 -9.57 3.35 -9.25
N CYS A 100 -10.84 3.27 -9.67
CA CYS A 100 -11.37 2.13 -10.41
C CYS A 100 -10.73 1.96 -11.80
N LEU A 101 -10.43 3.05 -12.50
CA LEU A 101 -9.79 3.04 -13.81
C LEU A 101 -8.39 2.43 -13.73
N VAL A 102 -7.61 2.77 -12.69
CA VAL A 102 -6.28 2.19 -12.50
C VAL A 102 -6.36 0.68 -12.26
N ALA A 103 -7.33 0.22 -11.47
CA ALA A 103 -7.58 -1.22 -11.29
C ALA A 103 -7.96 -1.89 -12.61
N PHE A 104 -8.82 -1.24 -13.40
CA PHE A 104 -9.24 -1.74 -14.71
C PHE A 104 -8.04 -1.90 -15.66
N VAL A 105 -7.15 -0.92 -15.74
CA VAL A 105 -5.93 -0.99 -16.58
C VAL A 105 -5.07 -2.18 -16.19
N ASN A 106 -4.79 -2.36 -14.89
CA ASN A 106 -3.98 -3.50 -14.42
C ASN A 106 -4.65 -4.84 -14.74
N ILE A 107 -5.97 -4.94 -14.55
CA ILE A 107 -6.74 -6.14 -14.87
C ILE A 107 -6.70 -6.44 -16.37
N SER A 108 -6.89 -5.44 -17.23
CA SER A 108 -6.80 -5.62 -18.68
C SER A 108 -5.42 -6.14 -19.09
N MET A 109 -4.35 -5.60 -18.51
CA MET A 109 -2.98 -6.07 -18.78
C MET A 109 -2.77 -7.52 -18.33
N GLN A 110 -3.28 -7.91 -17.16
CA GLN A 110 -3.22 -9.28 -16.68
C GLN A 110 -4.03 -10.26 -17.55
N ILE A 111 -5.19 -9.85 -18.04
CA ILE A 111 -6.00 -10.65 -18.98
C ILE A 111 -5.21 -10.89 -20.27
N VAL A 112 -4.62 -9.84 -20.85
CA VAL A 112 -3.79 -9.96 -22.06
C VAL A 112 -2.60 -10.90 -21.82
N HIS A 113 -1.91 -10.76 -20.68
CA HIS A 113 -0.81 -11.65 -20.31
C HIS A 113 -1.25 -13.12 -20.22
N VAL A 114 -2.39 -13.41 -19.60
CA VAL A 114 -2.91 -14.79 -19.50
C VAL A 114 -3.32 -15.32 -20.87
N ILE A 115 -3.94 -14.52 -21.73
CA ILE A 115 -4.29 -14.92 -23.11
C ILE A 115 -3.02 -15.28 -23.89
N LEU A 116 -1.98 -14.46 -23.80
CA LEU A 116 -0.70 -14.74 -24.45
C LEU A 116 -0.06 -16.01 -23.89
N ALA A 117 0.01 -16.16 -22.56
CA ALA A 117 0.61 -17.33 -21.91
C ALA A 117 -0.13 -18.64 -22.21
N THR A 118 -1.46 -18.61 -22.22
CA THR A 118 -2.30 -19.80 -22.47
C THR A 118 -2.41 -20.19 -23.94
N GLY A 119 -2.14 -19.27 -24.87
CA GLY A 119 -2.04 -19.56 -26.30
C GLY A 119 -0.89 -20.51 -26.66
N TYR A 120 0.13 -20.62 -25.80
CA TYR A 120 1.33 -21.43 -26.04
C TYR A 120 1.32 -22.81 -25.34
N SER A 121 0.41 -23.07 -24.41
CA SER A 121 0.44 -24.30 -23.59
C SER A 121 -0.65 -25.30 -23.98
N LYS A 122 -0.29 -26.56 -24.23
CA LYS A 122 -1.25 -27.64 -24.57
C LYS A 122 -1.78 -28.42 -23.34
N HIS A 123 -1.32 -28.12 -22.13
CA HIS A 123 -1.62 -28.92 -20.93
C HIS A 123 -2.81 -28.37 -20.12
N LYS A 124 -3.88 -29.17 -19.97
CA LYS A 124 -5.10 -28.80 -19.20
C LYS A 124 -4.83 -28.28 -17.77
N MET A 125 -3.87 -28.87 -17.06
CA MET A 125 -3.53 -28.44 -15.68
C MET A 125 -2.94 -27.03 -15.61
N VAL A 126 -2.29 -26.57 -16.69
CA VAL A 126 -1.69 -25.21 -16.77
C VAL A 126 -2.80 -24.17 -16.93
N TYR A 127 -3.86 -24.47 -17.69
CA TYR A 127 -5.02 -23.60 -17.83
C TYR A 127 -5.74 -23.35 -16.50
N VAL A 128 -5.97 -24.40 -15.71
CA VAL A 128 -6.66 -24.27 -14.41
C VAL A 128 -5.86 -23.36 -13.48
N TYR A 129 -4.55 -23.55 -13.40
CA TYR A 129 -3.67 -22.72 -12.58
C TYR A 129 -3.71 -21.23 -12.99
N HIS A 130 -3.52 -20.92 -14.27
CA HIS A 130 -3.55 -19.53 -14.75
C HIS A 130 -4.93 -18.88 -14.60
N PHE A 131 -6.01 -19.65 -14.68
CA PHE A 131 -7.35 -19.13 -14.41
C PHE A 131 -7.53 -18.73 -12.94
N PHE A 132 -7.08 -19.57 -12.00
CA PHE A 132 -7.10 -19.24 -10.57
C PHE A 132 -6.20 -18.04 -10.23
N GLU A 133 -5.02 -17.97 -10.83
CA GLU A 133 -4.11 -16.83 -10.72
C GLU A 133 -4.76 -15.54 -11.24
N LEU A 134 -5.42 -15.59 -12.40
CA LEU A 134 -6.16 -14.46 -12.95
C LEU A 134 -7.29 -14.02 -12.01
N ALA A 135 -8.11 -14.96 -11.55
CA ALA A 135 -9.25 -14.66 -10.67
C ALA A 135 -8.80 -14.01 -9.35
N THR A 136 -7.74 -14.56 -8.74
CA THR A 136 -7.16 -13.99 -7.51
C THR A 136 -6.53 -12.63 -7.74
N SER A 137 -5.84 -12.42 -8.88
CA SER A 137 -5.26 -11.13 -9.27
C SER A 137 -6.34 -10.06 -9.49
N ILE A 138 -7.41 -10.38 -10.23
CA ILE A 138 -8.54 -9.48 -10.48
C ILE A 138 -9.16 -9.03 -9.16
N HIS A 139 -9.49 -9.99 -8.29
CA HIS A 139 -10.14 -9.67 -7.03
C HIS A 139 -9.23 -8.84 -6.12
N SER A 140 -7.94 -9.18 -6.06
CA SER A 140 -6.98 -8.47 -5.21
C SER A 140 -6.73 -7.04 -5.69
N THR A 141 -6.64 -6.84 -7.01
CA THR A 141 -6.45 -5.51 -7.63
C THR A 141 -7.65 -4.60 -7.38
N TRP A 142 -8.86 -5.12 -7.57
CA TRP A 142 -10.09 -4.40 -7.22
C TRP A 142 -10.15 -4.04 -5.74
N PHE A 143 -9.89 -5.01 -4.87
CA PHE A 143 -9.94 -4.81 -3.43
C PHE A 143 -8.89 -3.79 -2.96
N PHE A 144 -7.69 -3.86 -3.51
CA PHE A 144 -6.62 -2.90 -3.24
C PHE A 144 -7.02 -1.48 -3.64
N SER A 145 -7.57 -1.30 -4.85
CA SER A 145 -8.01 0.02 -5.33
C SER A 145 -9.13 0.62 -4.48
N ILE A 146 -10.16 -0.19 -4.16
CA ILE A 146 -11.26 0.25 -3.30
C ILE A 146 -10.75 0.63 -1.91
N PHE A 147 -9.80 -0.15 -1.36
CA PHE A 147 -9.19 0.16 -0.08
C PHE A 147 -8.38 1.46 -0.11
N CYS A 148 -7.61 1.69 -1.18
CA CYS A 148 -6.89 2.96 -1.36
C CYS A 148 -7.86 4.15 -1.44
N TYR A 149 -8.96 4.01 -2.18
CA TYR A 149 -10.01 5.03 -2.21
C TYR A 149 -10.64 5.25 -0.83
N TYR A 150 -10.88 4.19 -0.07
CA TYR A 150 -11.37 4.30 1.31
C TYR A 150 -10.38 5.05 2.22
N LEU A 151 -9.07 4.77 2.14
CA LEU A 151 -8.05 5.51 2.89
C LEU A 151 -7.99 6.99 2.45
N PHE A 152 -8.12 7.26 1.16
CA PHE A 152 -8.22 8.62 0.62
C PHE A 152 -9.39 9.38 1.24
N LEU A 153 -10.56 8.75 1.31
CA LEU A 153 -11.75 9.33 1.95
C LEU A 153 -11.51 9.60 3.45
N GLN A 154 -10.94 8.64 4.17
CA GLN A 154 -10.59 8.78 5.59
C GLN A 154 -9.62 9.92 5.85
N ARG A 155 -8.65 10.11 4.95
CA ARG A 155 -7.68 11.20 5.02
C ARG A 155 -8.35 12.55 4.84
N ILE A 156 -9.17 12.72 3.80
CA ILE A 156 -9.90 13.97 3.56
C ILE A 156 -10.85 14.27 4.72
N ALA A 157 -11.54 13.26 5.24
CA ALA A 157 -12.40 13.41 6.42
C ALA A 157 -11.64 13.99 7.61
N LEU A 158 -10.41 13.51 7.81
CA LEU A 158 -9.54 13.96 8.89
C LEU A 158 -9.04 15.40 8.67
N GLU A 159 -8.67 15.76 7.44
CA GLU A 159 -8.30 17.14 7.09
C GLU A 159 -9.43 18.12 7.41
N VAL A 160 -10.66 17.81 6.98
CA VAL A 160 -11.85 18.62 7.28
C VAL A 160 -12.08 18.73 8.79
N HIS A 161 -11.96 17.63 9.53
CA HIS A 161 -12.12 17.65 10.99
C HIS A 161 -11.07 18.53 11.69
N PHE A 162 -9.83 18.56 11.18
CA PHE A 162 -8.81 19.47 11.71
C PHE A 162 -9.11 20.94 11.38
N ASP A 163 -9.62 21.24 10.18
CA ASP A 163 -10.05 22.59 9.81
C ASP A 163 -11.22 23.08 10.68
N ASP A 164 -12.21 22.22 10.94
CA ASP A 164 -13.31 22.50 11.87
C ASP A 164 -12.79 22.73 13.30
N LEU A 165 -11.81 21.94 13.74
CA LEU A 165 -11.18 22.11 15.03
C LEU A 165 -10.41 23.44 15.13
N LEU A 166 -9.73 23.88 14.08
CA LEU A 166 -9.08 25.19 14.04
C LEU A 166 -10.09 26.31 14.22
N TRP A 167 -11.21 26.25 13.50
CA TRP A 167 -12.29 27.22 13.64
C TRP A 167 -12.87 27.22 15.06
N PHE A 168 -13.10 26.03 15.63
CA PHE A 168 -13.60 25.89 16.99
C PHE A 168 -12.66 26.50 18.05
N VAL A 169 -11.36 26.22 17.92
CA VAL A 169 -10.32 26.78 18.81
C VAL A 169 -10.26 28.30 18.71
N LYS A 170 -10.37 28.84 17.49
CA LYS A 170 -10.39 30.29 17.26
C LYS A 170 -11.61 30.95 17.92
N THR A 171 -12.79 30.36 17.77
CA THR A 171 -14.05 30.89 18.33
C THR A 171 -14.10 30.80 19.85
N ASN A 172 -13.47 29.78 20.44
CA ASN A 172 -13.44 29.57 21.90
C ASN A 172 -12.09 29.96 22.53
N ALA A 173 -11.36 30.90 21.90
CA ALA A 173 -10.10 31.37 22.43
C ALA A 173 -10.28 31.95 23.85
N GLY A 174 -9.50 31.44 24.80
CA GLY A 174 -9.61 31.76 26.23
C GLY A 174 -10.18 30.63 27.08
N ASP A 175 -10.93 29.69 26.51
CA ASP A 175 -11.49 28.52 27.22
C ASP A 175 -10.79 27.21 26.82
N ILE A 176 -9.70 26.90 27.52
CA ILE A 176 -8.92 25.69 27.28
C ILE A 176 -9.68 24.40 27.65
N VAL A 177 -10.65 24.50 28.57
CA VAL A 177 -11.39 23.35 29.09
C VAL A 177 -12.33 22.80 28.01
N LYS A 178 -12.90 23.69 27.19
CA LYS A 178 -13.70 23.28 26.01
C LYS A 178 -12.85 22.77 24.84
N CYS A 179 -11.69 23.39 24.60
CA CYS A 179 -10.85 23.05 23.44
C CYS A 179 -10.11 21.72 23.60
N ARG A 180 -9.57 21.44 24.79
CA ARG A 180 -8.70 20.28 25.04
C ARG A 180 -9.38 18.93 24.76
N PRO A 181 -10.62 18.64 25.21
CA PRO A 181 -11.27 17.36 24.94
C PRO A 181 -11.48 17.09 23.45
N ARG A 182 -11.89 18.12 22.68
CA ARG A 182 -12.07 18.00 21.23
C ARG A 182 -10.75 17.78 20.51
N LEU A 183 -9.71 18.51 20.89
CA LEU A 183 -8.36 18.29 20.37
C LEU A 183 -7.88 16.86 20.64
N ASN A 184 -8.03 16.38 21.88
CA ASN A 184 -7.62 15.03 22.26
C ASN A 184 -8.39 13.96 21.46
N ALA A 185 -9.69 14.16 21.24
CA ALA A 185 -10.52 13.23 20.47
C ALA A 185 -10.08 13.18 18.99
N CYS A 186 -9.91 14.33 18.34
CA CYS A 186 -9.43 14.43 16.97
C CYS A 186 -8.01 13.85 16.82
N PHE A 187 -7.11 14.17 17.75
CA PHE A 187 -5.75 13.64 17.76
C PHE A 187 -5.71 12.12 17.93
N LYS A 188 -6.56 11.53 18.78
CA LYS A 188 -6.68 10.07 18.90
C LYS A 188 -7.07 9.41 17.58
N ASP A 189 -7.97 10.03 16.80
CA ASP A 189 -8.38 9.49 15.50
C ASP A 189 -7.28 9.60 14.44
N TYR A 190 -6.54 10.71 14.45
CA TYR A 190 -5.33 10.86 13.66
C TYR A 190 -4.28 9.78 13.99
N LEU A 191 -3.99 9.55 15.27
CA LEU A 191 -3.03 8.53 15.69
C LEU A 191 -3.41 7.14 15.21
N ARG A 192 -4.68 6.77 15.36
CA ARG A 192 -5.19 5.47 14.92
C ARG A 192 -4.99 5.29 13.42
N LEU A 193 -5.35 6.31 12.62
CA LEU A 193 -5.15 6.27 11.17
C LEU A 193 -3.66 6.15 10.83
N ARG A 194 -2.80 6.95 11.47
CA ARG A 194 -1.35 6.93 11.25
C ARG A 194 -0.72 5.57 11.58
N GLN A 195 -1.10 4.96 12.70
CA GLN A 195 -0.61 3.64 13.13
C GLN A 195 -0.97 2.52 12.14
N LEU A 196 -2.10 2.64 11.43
CA LEU A 196 -2.47 1.71 10.37
C LEU A 196 -1.73 2.01 9.06
N VAL A 197 -1.77 3.28 8.63
CA VAL A 197 -1.33 3.71 7.31
C VAL A 197 0.18 3.60 7.17
N ARG A 198 0.95 3.98 8.20
CA ARG A 198 2.40 4.06 8.12
C ARG A 198 3.11 2.71 7.89
N PRO A 199 2.85 1.64 8.66
CA PRO A 199 3.46 0.34 8.35
C PRO A 199 2.99 -0.21 7.00
N TRP A 200 1.73 0.06 6.62
CA TRP A 200 1.20 -0.39 5.34
C TRP A 200 1.85 0.31 4.15
N ILE A 201 1.97 1.65 4.15
CA ILE A 201 2.62 2.38 3.06
C ILE A 201 4.11 2.07 3.00
N THR A 202 4.77 1.86 4.14
CA THR A 202 6.17 1.41 4.19
C THR A 202 6.32 0.05 3.52
N LEU A 203 5.42 -0.90 3.82
CA LEU A 203 5.38 -2.19 3.14
C LEU A 203 5.16 -2.05 1.63
N VAL A 204 4.24 -1.17 1.19
CA VAL A 204 4.00 -0.93 -0.24
C VAL A 204 5.25 -0.35 -0.92
N ILE A 205 5.87 0.68 -0.34
CA ILE A 205 7.09 1.29 -0.87
C ILE A 205 8.23 0.28 -0.92
N CYS A 206 8.46 -0.48 0.15
CA CYS A 206 9.50 -1.50 0.20
C CYS A 206 9.27 -2.60 -0.84
N SER A 207 8.05 -3.12 -0.94
CA SER A 207 7.69 -4.20 -1.87
C SER A 207 7.78 -3.77 -3.33
N THR A 208 7.42 -2.52 -3.64
CA THR A 208 7.50 -1.95 -5.00
C THR A 208 8.93 -1.60 -5.39
N THR A 209 9.69 -0.94 -4.51
CA THR A 209 11.11 -0.61 -4.75
C THR A 209 11.97 -1.86 -4.89
N PHE A 210 11.82 -2.84 -4.00
CA PHE A 210 12.50 -4.13 -4.10
C PHE A 210 12.12 -4.85 -5.40
N GLY A 211 10.83 -4.86 -5.75
CA GLY A 211 10.38 -5.52 -6.97
C GLY A 211 10.88 -4.89 -8.26
N LEU A 212 10.94 -3.56 -8.31
CA LEU A 212 11.56 -2.85 -9.42
C LEU A 212 13.06 -3.13 -9.50
N ALA A 213 13.77 -3.16 -8.36
CA ALA A 213 15.20 -3.50 -8.33
C ALA A 213 15.46 -4.92 -8.86
N VAL A 214 14.74 -5.92 -8.35
CA VAL A 214 14.86 -7.32 -8.80
C VAL A 214 14.50 -7.45 -10.29
N HIS A 215 13.52 -6.70 -10.77
CA HIS A 215 13.15 -6.71 -12.17
C HIS A 215 14.21 -6.06 -13.07
N ILE A 216 14.75 -4.91 -12.68
CA ILE A 216 15.85 -4.24 -13.40
C ILE A 216 17.10 -5.12 -13.41
N ALA A 217 17.43 -5.73 -12.28
CA ALA A 217 18.51 -6.71 -12.12
C ALA A 217 18.36 -7.88 -13.11
N TRP A 218 17.16 -8.45 -13.19
CA TRP A 218 16.86 -9.53 -14.11
C TRP A 218 16.98 -9.08 -15.57
N ASN A 219 16.46 -7.90 -15.90
CA ASN A 219 16.57 -7.35 -17.25
C ASN A 219 18.03 -7.11 -17.66
N TYR A 220 18.87 -6.62 -16.75
CA TYR A 220 20.30 -6.45 -17.01
C TYR A 220 20.99 -7.79 -17.27
N LYS A 221 20.70 -8.83 -16.45
CA LYS A 221 21.26 -10.18 -16.66
C LYS A 221 20.77 -10.79 -17.98
N ALA A 222 19.49 -10.68 -18.30
CA ALA A 222 18.90 -11.26 -19.50
C ALA A 222 19.36 -10.56 -20.81
N LEU A 223 19.56 -9.24 -20.78
CA LEU A 223 20.03 -8.47 -21.93
C LEU A 223 21.56 -8.46 -22.07
N GLY A 224 22.29 -8.59 -20.96
CA GLY A 224 23.76 -8.58 -20.95
C GLY A 224 24.40 -9.86 -21.50
N THR A 225 23.65 -10.96 -21.62
CA THR A 225 24.09 -12.22 -22.22
C THR A 225 23.80 -12.34 -23.73
N ASP A 226 23.11 -11.36 -24.34
CA ASP A 226 22.81 -11.35 -25.78
C ASP A 226 23.98 -10.72 -26.57
N ASP A 227 25.10 -11.44 -26.68
CA ASP A 227 26.25 -11.03 -27.54
C ASP A 227 25.95 -11.17 -29.05
N ASN A 228 24.88 -11.85 -29.41
CA ASN A 228 24.48 -12.07 -30.80
C ASN A 228 23.21 -11.28 -31.09
N GLY A 229 23.30 -10.24 -31.94
CA GLY A 229 22.25 -9.29 -32.30
C GLY A 229 20.96 -9.83 -32.96
N GLY A 230 20.48 -11.00 -32.57
CA GLY A 230 19.21 -11.60 -32.98
C GLY A 230 17.99 -10.96 -32.32
N ASN A 231 16.81 -11.24 -32.86
CA ASN A 231 15.51 -10.73 -32.39
C ASN A 231 14.94 -11.47 -31.15
N TYR A 232 15.77 -12.28 -30.50
CA TYR A 232 15.35 -13.20 -29.45
C TYR A 232 16.24 -13.04 -28.22
N VAL A 233 15.62 -13.06 -27.04
CA VAL A 233 16.33 -13.07 -25.76
C VAL A 233 16.34 -14.51 -25.24
N THR A 234 17.52 -15.00 -24.87
CA THR A 234 17.68 -16.33 -24.28
C THR A 234 17.27 -16.32 -22.81
N VAL A 235 16.05 -16.80 -22.53
CA VAL A 235 15.60 -17.01 -21.15
C VAL A 235 15.94 -18.46 -20.77
N SER A 236 16.70 -18.64 -19.69
CA SER A 236 17.08 -19.98 -19.21
C SER A 236 15.81 -20.82 -18.92
N PRO A 237 15.72 -22.07 -19.43
CA PRO A 237 14.53 -22.90 -19.25
C PRO A 237 14.31 -23.31 -17.79
N LEU A 238 13.06 -23.27 -17.34
CA LEU A 238 12.66 -23.78 -16.03
C LEU A 238 12.78 -25.32 -15.98
N PRO A 239 13.41 -25.91 -14.94
CA PRO A 239 13.75 -27.34 -14.90
C PRO A 239 12.57 -28.31 -14.69
N HIS A 240 11.34 -27.83 -14.47
CA HIS A 240 10.18 -28.69 -14.11
C HIS A 240 8.95 -28.55 -15.02
N PHE A 241 9.06 -27.82 -16.12
CA PHE A 241 8.08 -27.86 -17.20
C PHE A 241 8.74 -28.43 -18.46
N PRO A 242 8.30 -29.60 -18.99
CA PRO A 242 8.76 -30.10 -20.28
C PRO A 242 8.05 -29.34 -21.43
N ILE A 243 7.90 -28.02 -21.27
CA ILE A 243 7.31 -27.16 -22.29
C ILE A 243 8.48 -26.53 -23.03
N THR A 244 8.77 -27.12 -24.19
CA THR A 244 9.39 -26.51 -25.38
C THR A 244 10.26 -25.28 -25.10
N ASN A 245 11.57 -25.43 -25.22
CA ASN A 245 12.50 -24.41 -25.75
C ASN A 245 11.95 -22.97 -25.71
N LEU A 246 11.75 -22.39 -24.53
CA LEU A 246 11.59 -20.95 -24.39
C LEU A 246 12.98 -20.28 -24.38
N THR A 247 13.92 -20.86 -25.14
CA THR A 247 15.30 -20.38 -25.31
C THR A 247 15.34 -19.11 -26.17
N ALA A 248 14.19 -18.60 -26.61
CA ALA A 248 14.09 -17.45 -27.50
C ALA A 248 12.70 -16.80 -27.33
N ALA A 249 12.53 -15.97 -26.30
CA ALA A 249 11.37 -15.07 -26.26
C ALA A 249 11.58 -13.99 -27.34
N LYS A 250 10.57 -13.73 -28.19
CA LYS A 250 10.64 -12.59 -29.10
C LYS A 250 10.89 -11.34 -28.27
N LYS A 251 11.81 -10.47 -28.70
CA LYS A 251 12.08 -9.19 -28.02
C LYS A 251 10.79 -8.39 -27.73
N SER A 252 9.79 -8.47 -28.60
CA SER A 252 8.45 -7.87 -28.40
C SER A 252 7.76 -8.33 -27.11
N ASP A 253 7.82 -9.63 -26.81
CA ASP A 253 7.12 -10.23 -25.67
C ASP A 253 7.83 -9.87 -24.36
N PHE A 254 9.16 -9.74 -24.43
CA PHE A 254 9.98 -9.24 -23.32
C PHE A 254 9.69 -7.75 -23.01
N TYR A 255 9.59 -6.88 -24.03
CA TYR A 255 9.22 -5.48 -23.82
C TYR A 255 7.79 -5.33 -23.27
N PHE A 256 6.85 -6.16 -23.73
CA PHE A 256 5.49 -6.18 -23.20
C PHE A 256 5.46 -6.58 -21.72
N LEU A 257 6.19 -7.64 -21.35
CA LEU A 257 6.29 -8.09 -19.96
C LEU A 257 6.91 -7.02 -19.06
N ASN A 258 7.98 -6.35 -19.51
CA ASN A 258 8.58 -5.23 -18.78
C ASN A 258 7.57 -4.11 -18.57
N THR A 259 6.86 -3.70 -19.63
CA THR A 259 5.83 -2.66 -19.55
C THR A 259 4.75 -3.03 -18.53
N LEU A 260 4.29 -4.28 -18.55
CA LEU A 260 3.28 -4.78 -17.61
C LEU A 260 3.76 -4.70 -16.16
N ILE A 261 4.98 -5.15 -15.87
CA ILE A 261 5.54 -5.14 -14.51
C ILE A 261 5.72 -3.70 -14.01
N PHE A 262 6.25 -2.81 -14.84
CA PHE A 262 6.41 -1.40 -14.48
C PHE A 262 5.07 -0.72 -14.22
N VAL A 263 4.08 -0.92 -15.10
CA VAL A 263 2.74 -0.34 -14.94
C VAL A 263 2.07 -0.85 -13.66
N ASP A 264 2.14 -2.15 -13.39
CA ASP A 264 1.57 -2.74 -12.17
C ASP A 264 2.23 -2.17 -10.89
N LYS A 265 3.56 -2.14 -10.82
CA LYS A 265 4.26 -1.61 -9.63
C LYS A 265 4.05 -0.11 -9.43
N LEU A 266 4.13 0.67 -10.51
CA LEU A 266 3.97 2.13 -10.44
C LEU A 266 2.53 2.51 -10.09
N SER A 267 1.53 1.83 -10.66
CA SER A 267 0.13 2.08 -10.36
C SER A 267 -0.22 1.76 -8.91
N VAL A 268 0.26 0.63 -8.38
CA VAL A 268 0.08 0.25 -6.97
C VAL A 268 0.74 1.28 -6.04
N LEU A 269 1.98 1.69 -6.34
CA LEU A 269 2.69 2.71 -5.57
C LEU A 269 1.96 4.06 -5.62
N LEU A 270 1.57 4.51 -6.82
CA LEU A 270 0.90 5.78 -7.04
C LEU A 270 -0.44 5.83 -6.30
N LEU A 271 -1.27 4.79 -6.42
CA LEU A 271 -2.56 4.72 -5.71
C LEU A 271 -2.39 4.79 -4.20
N ALA A 272 -1.41 4.07 -3.65
CA ALA A 272 -1.15 4.07 -2.22
C ALA A 272 -0.65 5.44 -1.72
N LEU A 273 0.31 6.07 -2.44
CA LEU A 273 0.81 7.40 -2.11
C LEU A 273 -0.29 8.47 -2.25
N LEU A 274 -1.11 8.40 -3.30
CA LEU A 274 -2.24 9.30 -3.50
C LEU A 274 -3.32 9.12 -2.44
N ALA A 275 -3.56 7.89 -1.96
CA ALA A 275 -4.50 7.62 -0.89
C ALA A 275 -4.06 8.24 0.44
N VAL A 276 -2.76 8.16 0.74
CA VAL A 276 -2.17 8.62 2.00
C VAL A 276 -1.81 10.11 1.98
N GLY A 277 -1.53 10.67 0.80
CA GLY A 277 -1.07 12.05 0.64
C GLY A 277 0.46 12.18 0.70
N GLY A 278 1.17 11.09 0.39
CA GLY A 278 2.62 10.97 0.52
C GLY A 278 3.01 9.66 1.21
N SER A 279 4.14 9.68 1.92
CA SER A 279 4.65 8.53 2.69
C SER A 279 4.11 8.44 4.12
N ASP A 280 3.49 9.50 4.63
CA ASP A 280 2.88 9.55 5.96
C ASP A 280 1.76 10.61 5.97
N VAL A 281 0.77 10.43 6.84
CA VAL A 281 -0.29 11.42 7.13
C VAL A 281 0.19 12.54 8.05
N ASN A 282 1.47 12.55 8.46
CA ASN A 282 2.04 13.55 9.38
C ASN A 282 1.93 15.00 8.87
N TYR A 283 1.85 15.20 7.56
CA TYR A 283 1.66 16.53 6.98
C TYR A 283 0.35 17.19 7.48
N ILE A 284 -0.71 16.42 7.75
CA ILE A 284 -1.99 16.93 8.25
C ILE A 284 -1.78 17.56 9.63
N TRP A 285 -1.08 16.85 10.52
CA TRP A 285 -0.77 17.35 11.86
C TRP A 285 0.16 18.56 11.82
N ARG A 286 1.21 18.51 10.99
CA ARG A 286 2.15 19.64 10.82
C ARG A 286 1.43 20.90 10.31
N ARG A 287 0.54 20.75 9.32
CA ARG A 287 -0.30 21.85 8.82
C ARG A 287 -1.23 22.41 9.89
N TYR A 288 -1.85 21.55 10.69
CA TYR A 288 -2.68 21.97 11.82
C TYR A 288 -1.88 22.78 12.85
N VAL A 289 -0.74 22.26 13.31
CA VAL A 289 0.16 22.95 14.26
C VAL A 289 0.62 24.29 13.72
N PHE A 290 1.04 24.33 12.45
CA PHE A 290 1.47 25.55 11.79
C PHE A 290 0.36 26.61 11.80
N THR A 291 -0.83 26.26 11.33
CA THR A 291 -1.97 27.19 11.28
C THR A 291 -2.36 27.65 12.68
N LEU A 292 -2.34 26.76 13.66
CA LEU A 292 -2.65 27.09 15.06
C LEU A 292 -1.64 28.07 15.66
N ASN A 293 -0.35 27.94 15.33
CA ASN A 293 0.68 28.90 15.74
C ASN A 293 0.48 30.28 15.10
N VAL A 294 0.05 30.33 13.83
CA VAL A 294 -0.26 31.60 13.14
C VAL A 294 -1.49 32.29 13.73
N MET A 295 -2.46 31.53 14.26
CA MET A 295 -3.66 32.09 14.91
C MET A 295 -3.41 32.68 16.31
N ARG A 296 -2.19 32.55 16.85
CA ARG A 296 -1.85 33.03 18.19
C ARG A 296 -2.06 34.55 18.28
N SER A 297 -2.81 34.98 19.30
CA SER A 297 -3.08 36.38 19.59
C SER A 297 -2.62 36.76 20.99
N SER A 298 -2.08 37.98 21.14
CA SER A 298 -1.65 38.55 22.43
C SER A 298 -2.81 38.64 23.43
N ARG A 299 -4.05 38.83 22.96
CA ARG A 299 -5.25 38.96 23.81
C ARG A 299 -5.51 37.73 24.70
N HIS A 300 -5.03 36.54 24.30
CA HIS A 300 -5.24 35.29 25.02
C HIS A 300 -3.95 34.49 25.23
N GLU A 301 -2.84 35.17 25.52
CA GLU A 301 -1.50 34.54 25.60
C GLU A 301 -1.43 33.33 26.53
N LYS A 302 -1.99 33.42 27.74
CA LYS A 302 -2.03 32.30 28.71
C LYS A 302 -2.77 31.06 28.17
N PHE A 303 -3.79 31.26 27.34
CA PHE A 303 -4.52 30.16 26.68
C PHE A 303 -3.64 29.51 25.61
N TRP A 304 -3.01 30.30 24.75
CA TRP A 304 -2.14 29.81 23.69
C TRP A 304 -0.93 29.06 24.23
N ASP A 305 -0.34 29.51 25.35
CA ASP A 305 0.76 28.80 26.00
C ASP A 305 0.33 27.44 26.56
N LYS A 306 -0.85 27.37 27.20
CA LYS A 306 -1.40 26.10 27.71
C LYS A 306 -1.75 25.15 26.57
N LEU A 307 -2.28 25.67 25.47
CA LEU A 307 -2.60 24.90 24.27
C LEU A 307 -1.32 24.37 23.62
N SER A 308 -0.32 25.22 23.40
CA SER A 308 1.00 24.84 22.88
C SER A 308 1.70 23.80 23.76
N LYS A 309 1.67 23.94 25.09
CA LYS A 309 2.17 22.91 26.02
C LYS A 309 1.42 21.59 25.87
N SER A 310 0.11 21.62 25.60
CA SER A 310 -0.68 20.40 25.35
C SER A 310 -0.29 19.76 24.01
N MET A 311 -0.10 20.58 22.97
CA MET A 311 0.36 20.15 21.64
C MET A 311 1.76 19.53 21.66
N LYS A 312 2.68 20.05 22.49
CA LYS A 312 4.02 19.45 22.67
C LYS A 312 3.97 18.03 23.24
N LYS A 313 2.94 17.68 24.01
CA LYS A 313 2.74 16.29 24.48
C LYS A 313 2.31 15.34 23.34
N PHE A 314 1.84 15.91 22.23
CA PHE A 314 1.41 15.22 21.03
C PHE A 314 2.48 15.23 19.94
N ASN A 315 3.73 15.59 20.25
CA ASN A 315 4.81 15.55 19.28
C ASN A 315 5.17 14.11 18.95
N LEU A 316 4.99 13.73 17.69
CA LEU A 316 5.14 12.37 17.19
C LEU A 316 6.39 12.19 16.31
N ASP A 317 7.29 13.16 16.32
CA ASP A 317 8.56 13.05 15.62
C ASP A 317 9.52 12.25 16.52
N THR A 318 9.37 10.92 16.53
CA THR A 318 10.43 10.00 16.92
C THR A 318 11.40 9.92 15.74
N SER A 319 12.62 10.44 15.87
CA SER A 319 13.62 10.43 14.79
C SER A 319 13.89 9.02 14.21
N SER A 320 13.77 7.98 15.05
CA SER A 320 13.89 6.56 14.68
C SER A 320 12.97 6.12 13.57
N ASP A 321 11.81 6.74 13.48
CA ASP A 321 10.70 6.30 12.66
C ASP A 321 10.91 6.65 11.19
N THR A 322 11.31 7.89 10.94
CA THR A 322 11.76 8.37 9.63
C THR A 322 12.98 7.60 9.10
N ILE A 323 13.85 7.13 10.00
CA ILE A 323 15.06 6.40 9.60
C ILE A 323 14.69 5.04 9.02
N ILE A 324 13.77 4.30 9.64
CA ILE A 324 13.30 3.00 9.13
C ILE A 324 12.56 3.17 7.81
N ASP A 325 11.68 4.16 7.71
CA ASP A 325 10.86 4.39 6.52
C ASP A 325 11.71 4.79 5.28
N LEU A 326 12.87 5.43 5.49
CA LEU A 326 13.81 5.82 4.42
C LEU A 326 14.93 4.81 4.17
N LEU A 327 15.53 4.24 5.22
CA LEU A 327 16.64 3.29 5.07
C LEU A 327 16.18 1.93 4.58
N LEU A 328 15.00 1.44 5.00
CA LEU A 328 14.55 0.11 4.63
C LEU A 328 14.32 -0.03 3.12
N PRO A 329 13.63 0.90 2.41
CA PRO A 329 13.54 0.85 0.95
C PRO A 329 14.91 0.94 0.26
N VAL A 330 15.82 1.78 0.77
CA VAL A 330 17.16 1.95 0.20
C VAL A 330 18.02 0.69 0.39
N LEU A 331 17.97 0.06 1.57
CA LEU A 331 18.64 -1.20 1.86
C LEU A 331 18.08 -2.32 1.00
N LEU A 332 16.76 -2.40 0.82
CA LEU A 332 16.14 -3.38 -0.06
C LEU A 332 16.51 -3.14 -1.52
N LEU A 333 16.52 -1.89 -1.98
CA LEU A 333 17.02 -1.53 -3.31
C LEU A 333 18.47 -1.98 -3.49
N ALA A 334 19.34 -1.67 -2.52
CA ALA A 334 20.74 -2.06 -2.53
C ALA A 334 20.91 -3.59 -2.51
N LEU A 335 20.14 -4.33 -1.72
CA LEU A 335 20.16 -5.79 -1.70
C LEU A 335 19.66 -6.39 -3.02
N GLY A 336 18.63 -5.81 -3.64
CA GLY A 336 18.15 -6.21 -4.96
C GLY A 336 19.21 -6.02 -6.05
N ILE A 337 19.97 -4.93 -5.97
CA ILE A 337 21.07 -4.62 -6.90
C ILE A 337 22.31 -5.47 -6.60
N LEU A 338 22.73 -5.60 -5.34
CA LEU A 338 23.91 -6.39 -4.94
C LEU A 338 23.70 -7.89 -5.11
N GLY A 339 22.45 -8.37 -5.10
CA GLY A 339 22.13 -9.73 -5.55
C GLY A 339 22.66 -10.00 -6.96
N ILE A 340 22.73 -8.99 -7.84
CA ILE A 340 23.23 -9.15 -9.22
C ILE A 340 24.67 -9.68 -9.24
N SER A 341 25.56 -9.18 -8.37
CA SER A 341 27.00 -9.51 -8.43
C SER A 341 27.39 -10.82 -7.75
N ASN A 342 26.53 -11.37 -6.88
CA ASN A 342 26.84 -12.57 -6.09
C ASN A 342 26.13 -13.84 -6.59
N PHE A 343 25.32 -13.75 -7.65
CA PHE A 343 24.63 -14.90 -8.28
C PHE A 343 25.24 -15.29 -9.64
N ASP A 344 26.52 -15.01 -9.83
CA ASP A 344 27.35 -15.67 -10.84
C ASP A 344 27.78 -17.04 -10.31
N PHE A 345 26.88 -18.03 -10.44
CA PHE A 345 27.16 -19.45 -10.26
C PHE A 345 26.81 -20.21 -11.53
#